data_AF-A0A382R375-F1
#
_entry.id   AF-A0A382R375-F1
#
_cell.length_a   1.000
_cell.length_b   1.000
_cell.length_c   1.000
_cell.angle_alpha   90.00
_cell.angle_beta   90.00
_cell.angle_gamma   90.00
#
_symmetry.space_group_name_H-M   'P 1'
#
loop_
_entity.id
_entity.type
_entity.pdbx_description
1 polymer ?
#
loop_
_entity_poly.entity_id
_entity_poly.type
_entity_poly.pdbx_seq_one_letter_code
_entity_poly.pdbx_strand_id
1 'polypeptide(L)'
;MSEQVEELTLTELTDLVGGESIGRSTIGFTGIADITDAKDTEIGVLIDPAYLSKTKTSKAGALLVSQDLSAKLSSEVCQIVSENPRKAVALL
;
A
#
# COMPACT_ATOMS: atom_id res chain seq x y z
N MET A 1 19.64 -6.62 -20.67
CA MET A 1 19.71 -5.75 -19.48
C MET A 1 18.64 -6.27 -18.56
N SER A 2 19.02 -6.95 -17.49
CA SER A 2 18.05 -7.39 -16.49
C SER A 2 17.81 -6.18 -15.60
N GLU A 3 16.69 -5.49 -15.77
CA GLU A 3 16.19 -4.58 -14.74
C GLU A 3 16.07 -5.45 -13.47
N GLN A 4 16.93 -5.21 -12.49
CA GLN A 4 16.76 -5.80 -11.17
C GLN A 4 15.55 -5.09 -10.58
N VAL A 5 14.40 -5.77 -10.57
CA VAL A 5 13.23 -5.29 -9.84
C VAL A 5 13.56 -5.48 -8.37
N GLU A 6 13.85 -4.39 -7.67
CA GLU A 6 14.18 -4.41 -6.25
C GLU A 6 12.88 -4.68 -5.47
N GLU A 7 12.70 -5.92 -5.03
CA GLU A 7 11.54 -6.34 -4.24
C GLU A 7 11.69 -5.83 -2.80
N LEU A 8 10.83 -4.89 -2.41
CA LEU A 8 10.82 -4.30 -1.07
C LEU A 8 9.72 -4.91 -0.21
N THR A 9 10.01 -5.16 1.07
CA THR A 9 9.03 -5.66 2.03
C THR A 9 8.12 -4.54 2.55
N LEU A 10 6.98 -4.91 3.14
CA LEU A 10 6.05 -3.94 3.74
C LEU A 10 6.74 -3.03 4.78
N THR A 11 7.63 -3.60 5.58
CA THR A 11 8.37 -2.88 6.62
C THR A 11 9.33 -1.86 6.01
N GLU A 12 10.11 -2.25 5.00
CA GLU A 12 11.06 -1.35 4.33
C GLU A 12 10.33 -0.18 3.66
N LEU A 13 9.21 -0.45 2.99
CA LEU A 13 8.37 0.59 2.38
C LEU A 13 7.79 1.54 3.45
N THR A 14 7.38 1.00 4.60
CA THR A 14 6.84 1.78 5.71
C THR A 14 7.89 2.70 6.32
N ASP A 15 9.11 2.19 6.53
CA ASP A 15 10.25 2.95 7.03
C ASP A 15 10.62 4.08 6.06
N LEU A 16 10.56 3.80 4.76
CA LEU A 16 10.86 4.77 3.70
C LEU A 16 9.86 5.94 3.69
N VAL A 17 8.57 5.65 3.83
CA VAL A 17 7.51 6.68 3.82
C VAL A 17 7.28 7.35 5.18
N GLY A 18 7.92 6.85 6.25
CA GLY A 18 7.75 7.34 7.61
C GLY A 18 6.35 7.10 8.17
N GLY A 19 5.83 5.88 8.02
CA GLY A 19 4.48 5.49 8.43
C GLY A 19 4.43 4.37 9.46
N GLU A 20 3.26 3.74 9.57
CA GLU A 20 3.03 2.53 10.37
C GLU A 20 2.45 1.42 9.49
N SER A 21 2.98 0.20 9.61
CA SER A 21 2.46 -0.96 8.88
C SER A 21 1.43 -1.71 9.73
N ILE A 22 0.26 -2.01 9.16
CA ILE A 22 -0.73 -2.90 9.77
C ILE A 22 -0.77 -4.20 8.99
N GLY A 23 -0.83 -5.33 9.71
CA GLY A 23 -0.77 -6.66 9.13
C GLY A 23 0.66 -7.11 8.90
N ARG A 24 0.81 -8.32 8.35
CA ARG A 24 2.12 -8.91 8.06
C ARG A 24 2.10 -9.49 6.66
N SER A 25 2.93 -8.92 5.80
CA SER A 25 3.20 -9.48 4.48
C SER A 25 4.63 -9.99 4.42
N THR A 26 4.82 -11.16 3.82
CA THR A 26 6.13 -11.74 3.51
C THR A 26 6.46 -11.66 2.03
N ILE A 27 5.61 -11.00 1.24
CA ILE A 27 5.82 -10.84 -0.20
C ILE A 27 6.73 -9.64 -0.46
N GLY A 28 7.52 -9.73 -1.52
CA GLY A 28 8.22 -8.59 -2.10
C GLY A 28 7.26 -7.78 -2.95
N PHE A 29 7.21 -6.47 -2.73
CA PHE A 29 6.44 -5.55 -3.54
C PHE A 29 7.32 -5.00 -4.66
N THR A 30 6.79 -4.98 -5.87
CA THR A 30 7.50 -4.61 -7.09
C THR A 30 7.11 -3.23 -7.63
N GLY A 31 6.13 -2.57 -7.01
CA GLY A 31 5.67 -1.26 -7.44
C GLY A 31 4.40 -0.79 -6.74
N ILE A 32 3.89 0.33 -7.22
CA ILE A 32 2.68 0.99 -6.71
C ILE A 32 1.69 1.25 -7.86
N ALA A 33 0.40 1.15 -7.57
CA ALA A 33 -0.66 1.44 -8.53
C ALA A 33 -1.93 1.91 -7.82
N ASP A 34 -2.89 2.44 -8.57
CA ASP A 34 -4.21 2.76 -8.03
C ASP A 34 -4.91 1.50 -7.51
N ILE A 35 -5.74 1.64 -6.47
CA ILE A 35 -6.45 0.52 -5.84
C ILE A 35 -7.27 -0.34 -6.83
N THR A 36 -7.65 0.21 -7.98
CA THR A 36 -8.39 -0.50 -9.03
C THR A 36 -7.52 -1.41 -9.90
N ASP A 37 -6.25 -1.08 -10.06
CA ASP A 37 -5.36 -1.69 -11.05
C ASP A 37 -4.18 -2.43 -10.41
N ALA A 38 -3.90 -2.15 -9.13
CA ALA A 38 -2.86 -2.79 -8.34
C ALA A 38 -3.02 -4.31 -8.27
N LYS A 39 -1.89 -4.99 -8.48
CA LYS A 39 -1.76 -6.44 -8.41
C LYS A 39 -1.33 -6.91 -7.02
N ASP A 40 -1.31 -8.23 -6.85
CA ASP A 40 -0.93 -8.90 -5.60
C ASP A 40 0.52 -8.64 -5.18
N THR A 41 1.40 -8.28 -6.10
CA THR A 41 2.78 -7.85 -5.83
C THR A 41 2.96 -6.32 -5.77
N GLU A 42 1.87 -5.54 -5.78
CA GLU A 42 1.93 -4.08 -5.80
C GLU A 42 1.20 -3.48 -4.58
N ILE A 43 1.62 -2.25 -4.23
CA ILE A 43 0.92 -1.44 -3.23
C ILE A 43 -0.20 -0.67 -3.92
N GLY A 44 -1.44 -0.91 -3.49
CA GLY A 44 -2.60 -0.15 -3.92
C GLY A 44 -2.72 1.17 -3.18
N VAL A 45 -2.84 2.29 -3.90
CA VAL A 45 -2.99 3.61 -3.29
C VAL A 45 -4.47 3.91 -3.04
N LEU A 46 -4.81 4.22 -1.78
CA LEU A 46 -6.15 4.63 -1.38
C LEU A 46 -6.08 5.91 -0.55
N ILE A 47 -6.23 7.04 -1.24
CA ILE A 47 -6.23 8.38 -0.63
C ILE A 47 -7.66 8.92 -0.48
N ASP A 48 -8.54 8.61 -1.43
CA ASP A 48 -9.89 9.17 -1.47
C ASP A 48 -10.91 8.17 -0.88
N PRO A 49 -11.69 8.56 0.16
CA PRO A 49 -12.72 7.71 0.75
C PRO A 49 -13.76 7.19 -0.25
N ALA A 50 -13.98 7.86 -1.39
CA ALA A 50 -14.88 7.38 -2.43
C ALA A 50 -14.48 6.01 -2.99
N TYR A 51 -13.18 5.66 -2.89
CA TYR A 51 -12.64 4.39 -3.37
C TYR A 51 -12.57 3.32 -2.29
N LEU A 52 -13.05 3.59 -1.08
CA LEU A 52 -13.03 2.62 0.03
C LEU A 52 -13.81 1.35 -0.31
N SER A 53 -14.89 1.46 -1.08
CA SER A 53 -15.64 0.31 -1.59
C SER A 53 -14.83 -0.59 -2.53
N LYS A 54 -13.77 -0.07 -3.19
CA LYS A 54 -12.90 -0.83 -4.10
C LYS A 54 -11.96 -1.77 -3.37
N THR A 55 -11.72 -1.57 -2.08
CA THR A 55 -10.90 -2.46 -1.23
C THR A 55 -11.38 -3.91 -1.28
N LYS A 56 -12.70 -4.12 -1.39
CA LYS A 56 -13.31 -5.46 -1.48
C LYS A 56 -13.02 -6.20 -2.78
N THR A 57 -12.69 -5.45 -3.83
CA THR A 57 -12.46 -5.98 -5.19
C THR A 57 -11.01 -5.82 -5.65
N SER A 58 -10.19 -5.13 -4.87
CA SER A 58 -8.80 -4.87 -5.19
C SER A 58 -7.99 -6.16 -5.11
N LYS A 59 -6.96 -6.25 -5.95
CA LYS A 59 -5.98 -7.34 -5.91
C LYS A 59 -4.67 -6.91 -5.25
N ALA A 60 -4.59 -5.67 -4.76
CA ALA A 60 -3.40 -5.14 -4.12
C ALA A 60 -2.92 -6.05 -2.98
N GLY A 61 -1.61 -6.32 -2.93
CA GLY A 61 -1.02 -7.10 -1.84
C GLY A 61 -0.99 -6.33 -0.51
N ALA A 62 -0.93 -5.00 -0.58
CA ALA A 62 -1.13 -4.10 0.55
C ALA A 62 -1.66 -2.74 0.07
N LEU A 63 -2.17 -1.93 1.00
CA LEU A 63 -2.72 -0.60 0.69
C LEU A 63 -1.95 0.53 1.37
N LEU A 64 -1.59 1.57 0.62
CA LEU A 64 -1.10 2.83 1.17
C LEU A 64 -2.29 3.76 1.44
N VAL A 65 -2.50 4.11 2.70
CA VAL A 65 -3.70 4.81 3.19
C VAL A 65 -3.37 5.89 4.22
N SER A 66 -4.30 6.82 4.43
CA SER A 66 -4.25 7.73 5.58
C SER A 66 -4.79 7.07 6.84
N GLN A 67 -4.46 7.63 8.01
CA GLN A 67 -4.98 7.19 9.31
C GLN A 67 -6.53 7.14 9.33
N ASP A 68 -7.19 8.16 8.78
CA ASP A 68 -8.66 8.24 8.73
C ASP A 68 -9.31 7.10 7.93
N LEU A 69 -8.63 6.63 6.87
CA LEU A 69 -9.12 5.54 6.03
C LEU A 69 -8.75 4.18 6.62
N SER A 70 -7.57 4.07 7.23
CA SER A 70 -7.14 2.85 7.91
C SER A 70 -8.13 2.42 8.99
N ALA A 71 -8.67 3.36 9.77
CA ALA A 71 -9.69 3.10 10.80
C ALA A 71 -11.00 2.50 10.25
N LYS A 72 -11.23 2.56 8.94
CA LYS A 72 -12.42 2.03 8.26
C LYS A 72 -12.13 0.71 7.53
N LEU A 73 -10.87 0.30 7.45
CA LEU A 73 -10.44 -0.94 6.82
C LEU A 73 -10.41 -2.08 7.82
N SER A 74 -10.54 -3.32 7.31
CA SER A 74 -10.32 -4.51 8.12
C SER A 74 -8.84 -4.66 8.46
N SER A 75 -8.51 -5.04 9.69
CA SER A 75 -7.13 -5.34 10.11
C SER A 75 -6.51 -6.54 9.37
N GLU A 76 -7.32 -7.30 8.63
CA GLU A 76 -6.86 -8.41 7.77
C GLU A 76 -6.16 -7.92 6.49
N VAL A 77 -6.42 -6.68 6.07
CA VAL A 77 -5.76 -6.08 4.90
C VAL A 77 -4.43 -5.49 5.34
N CYS A 78 -3.35 -5.89 4.67
CA CYS A 78 -2.05 -5.29 4.88
C CYS A 78 -2.07 -3.82 4.47
N GLN A 79 -1.60 -2.92 5.33
CA GLN A 79 -1.67 -1.49 5.12
C GLN A 79 -0.34 -0.83 5.46
N ILE A 80 -0.01 0.22 4.73
CA ILE A 80 0.96 1.23 5.10
C ILE A 80 0.16 2.49 5.41
N VAL A 81 0.14 2.88 6.68
CA VAL A 81 -0.56 4.05 7.18
C VAL A 81 0.42 5.22 7.22
N SER A 82 0.16 6.26 6.43
CA SER A 82 0.98 7.46 6.39
C SER A 82 0.15 8.69 6.74
N GLU A 83 0.73 9.66 7.44
CA GLU A 83 0.11 10.96 7.67
C GLU A 83 -0.16 11.72 6.35
N ASN A 84 0.68 11.49 5.32
CA ASN A 84 0.52 12.09 4.01
C ASN A 84 0.73 11.06 2.89
N PRO A 85 -0.30 10.26 2.57
CA PRO A 85 -0.17 9.17 1.60
C PRO A 85 0.18 9.68 0.19
N ARG A 86 -0.27 10.88 -0.19
CA ARG A 86 0.12 11.50 -1.48
C ARG A 86 1.62 11.76 -1.57
N LYS A 87 2.24 12.17 -0.46
CA LYS A 87 3.68 12.42 -0.40
C LYS A 87 4.45 11.09 -0.37
N ALA A 88 3.92 10.10 0.35
CA ALA A 88 4.46 8.75 0.38
C ALA A 88 4.55 8.09 -1.01
N VAL A 89 3.52 8.25 -1.85
CA VAL A 89 3.54 7.79 -3.25
C VAL A 89 4.74 8.34 -4.04
N ALA A 90 5.22 9.55 -3.74
CA ALA A 90 6.36 10.13 -4.46
C ALA A 90 7.73 9.62 -3.96
N LEU A 91 7.75 8.86 -2.86
CA LEU A 91 8.96 8.25 -2.29
C LEU A 91 9.09 6.77 -2.67
N LEU A 92 7.99 6.14 -3.07
CA LEU A 92 7.89 4.77 -3.55
C LEU A 92 8.09 4.69 -5.06
#